data_AF-A0A9D7JCZ9-F1
#
_entry.id   AF-A0A9D7JCZ9-F1
#
_cell.length_a   1.000
_cell.length_b   1.000
_cell.length_c   1.000
_cell.angle_alpha   90.00
_cell.angle_beta   90.00
_cell.angle_gamma   90.00
#
_symmetry.space_group_name_H-M   'P 1'
#
loop_
_entity.id
_entity.type
_entity.pdbx_description
1 polymer ?
#
loop_
_entity_poly.entity_id
_entity_poly.type
_entity_poly.pdbx_seq_one_letter_code
_entity_poly.pdbx_strand_id
1 'polypeptide(L)'
;MQGILPGETLDDFEKRVGDDSPEWTEEDFARARPIDDFPELKAALERARGQRGPQKAPVKERIGLRLDHDVVEHFRASGPGWQSRINDILADHIKRHP
;
A
#
# COMPACT_ATOMS: atom_id res chain seq x y z
N MET A 1 2.15 -2.99 -21.14
CA MET A 1 2.70 -3.19 -19.78
C MET A 1 2.04 -4.43 -19.22
N GLN A 2 2.73 -5.58 -19.20
CA GLN A 2 2.17 -6.83 -18.67
C GLN A 2 2.08 -6.73 -17.15
N GLY A 3 0.89 -6.94 -16.58
CA GLY A 3 0.67 -6.89 -15.14
C GLY A 3 1.08 -8.18 -14.42
N ILE A 4 0.84 -8.21 -13.11
CA ILE A 4 0.98 -9.42 -12.28
C ILE A 4 -0.02 -10.47 -12.75
N LEU A 5 0.44 -11.69 -13.01
CA LEU A 5 -0.40 -12.81 -13.44
C LEU A 5 -1.27 -13.34 -12.29
N PRO A 6 -2.43 -13.97 -12.56
CA PRO A 6 -3.25 -14.55 -11.51
C PRO A 6 -2.50 -15.62 -10.71
N GLY A 7 -2.34 -15.41 -9.40
CA GLY A 7 -1.61 -16.32 -8.50
C GLY A 7 -0.11 -16.05 -8.40
N GLU A 8 0.42 -15.09 -9.16
CA GLU A 8 1.81 -14.64 -9.07
C GLU A 8 1.99 -13.67 -7.90
N THR A 9 3.04 -13.85 -7.10
CA THR A 9 3.39 -12.92 -6.02
C THR A 9 4.14 -11.70 -6.58
N LEU A 10 4.25 -10.62 -5.78
CA LEU A 10 5.06 -9.46 -6.18
C LEU A 10 6.51 -9.85 -6.42
N ASP A 11 7.09 -10.69 -5.55
CA ASP A 11 8.45 -11.19 -5.67
C ASP A 11 8.66 -12.03 -6.95
N ASP A 12 7.67 -12.83 -7.34
CA ASP A 12 7.73 -13.63 -8.58
C ASP A 12 7.63 -12.74 -9.82
N PHE A 13 6.78 -11.72 -9.78
CA PHE A 13 6.68 -10.70 -10.82
C PHE A 13 8.00 -9.92 -10.95
N GLU A 14 8.59 -9.49 -9.83
CA GLU A 14 9.86 -8.76 -9.79
C GLU A 14 11.01 -9.60 -10.32
N LYS A 15 11.07 -10.90 -10.03
CA LYS A 15 12.08 -11.79 -10.62
C LYS A 15 11.88 -11.98 -12.12
N ARG A 16 10.63 -12.06 -12.59
CA ARG A 16 10.31 -12.26 -14.01
C ARG A 16 10.53 -11.01 -14.86
N VAL A 17 10.29 -9.83 -14.30
CA VAL A 17 10.27 -8.55 -15.06
C VAL A 17 11.43 -7.63 -14.67
N GLY A 18 11.93 -7.73 -13.44
CA GLY A 18 12.91 -6.81 -12.87
C GLY A 18 14.37 -7.16 -13.13
N ASP A 19 14.68 -8.41 -13.51
CA ASP A 19 16.07 -8.87 -13.69
C ASP A 19 16.71 -8.38 -15.02
N ASP A 20 15.89 -8.03 -16.01
CA ASP A 20 16.36 -7.60 -17.34
C ASP A 20 16.68 -6.09 -17.44
N SER A 21 16.68 -5.35 -16.32
CA SER A 21 17.01 -3.93 -16.34
C SER A 21 18.53 -3.75 -16.42
N PRO A 22 19.07 -3.12 -17.49
CA PRO A 22 20.50 -2.88 -17.57
C PRO A 22 20.95 -1.94 -16.44
N GLU A 23 22.16 -2.17 -15.94
CA GLU A 23 22.82 -1.24 -15.03
C GLU A 23 22.96 0.13 -15.69
N TRP A 24 22.68 1.18 -14.93
CA TRP A 24 22.80 2.55 -15.41
C TRP A 24 24.27 2.90 -15.63
N THR A 25 24.62 3.32 -16.84
CA THR A 25 25.98 3.72 -17.18
C THR A 25 26.18 5.23 -16.98
N GLU A 26 27.44 5.68 -16.93
CA GLU A 26 27.77 7.12 -16.92
C GLU A 26 27.20 7.85 -18.16
N GLU A 27 27.13 7.17 -19.31
CA GLU A 27 26.55 7.70 -20.55
C GLU A 27 25.03 7.91 -20.41
N ASP A 28 24.34 7.04 -19.67
CA ASP A 28 22.92 7.20 -19.36
C ASP A 28 22.65 8.44 -18.50
N PHE A 29 23.54 8.73 -17.54
CA PHE A 29 23.46 9.97 -16.76
C PHE A 29 23.83 11.19 -17.60
N ALA A 30 24.83 11.09 -18.47
CA ALA A 30 25.25 12.18 -19.33
C ALA A 30 24.16 12.61 -20.33
N ARG A 31 23.32 11.66 -20.79
CA ARG A 31 22.18 11.94 -21.69
C ARG A 31 20.87 12.26 -20.95
N ALA A 32 20.87 12.26 -19.62
CA ALA A 32 19.69 12.59 -18.84
C ALA A 32 19.28 14.04 -19.10
N ARG A 33 17.96 14.29 -19.17
CA ARG A 33 17.39 15.62 -19.41
C ARG A 33 16.50 16.04 -18.25
N PRO A 34 16.43 17.35 -17.92
CA PRO A 34 15.52 17.86 -16.90
C PRO A 34 14.06 17.47 -17.20
N ILE A 35 13.24 17.28 -16.16
CA ILE A 35 11.80 16.95 -16.31
C ILE A 35 11.03 18.03 -17.10
N ASP A 36 11.53 19.26 -17.12
CA ASP A 36 10.98 20.37 -17.89
C ASP A 36 11.01 20.14 -19.41
N ASP A 37 11.92 19.29 -19.90
CA ASP A 37 12.01 18.93 -21.32
C ASP A 37 10.91 17.94 -21.75
N PHE A 38 10.10 17.45 -20.81
CA PHE A 38 9.04 16.46 -21.03
C PHE A 38 7.69 16.97 -20.51
N PRO A 39 7.03 17.92 -21.21
CA PRO A 39 5.85 18.61 -20.71
C PRO A 39 4.67 17.67 -20.39
N GLU A 40 4.47 16.61 -21.19
CA GLU A 40 3.41 15.62 -20.93
C GLU A 40 3.67 14.78 -19.67
N LEU A 41 4.92 14.36 -19.46
CA LEU A 41 5.32 13.61 -18.26
C LEU A 41 5.28 14.49 -17.02
N LYS A 42 5.74 15.74 -17.12
CA LYS A 42 5.64 16.73 -16.05
C LYS A 42 4.19 16.97 -15.64
N ALA A 43 3.28 17.14 -16.61
CA ALA A 43 1.85 17.30 -16.33
C ALA A 43 1.21 16.05 -15.71
N ALA A 44 1.69 14.85 -16.02
CA ALA A 44 1.25 13.61 -15.37
C ALA A 44 1.79 13.49 -13.94
N LEU A 45 3.07 13.85 -13.72
CA LEU A 45 3.71 13.79 -12.41
C LEU A 45 3.16 14.84 -11.45
N GLU A 46 2.92 16.08 -11.91
CA GLU A 46 2.31 17.14 -11.10
C GLU A 46 0.86 16.81 -10.71
N ARG A 47 0.11 16.10 -11.56
CA ARG A 47 -1.19 15.52 -11.17
C ARG A 47 -1.06 14.46 -10.07
N ALA A 48 0.06 13.74 -10.02
CA ALA A 48 0.33 12.68 -9.04
C ALA A 48 1.01 13.19 -7.75
N ARG A 49 1.69 14.35 -7.80
CA ARG A 49 2.45 14.91 -6.69
C ARG A 49 1.47 15.42 -5.62
N GLY A 50 1.41 14.71 -4.49
CA GLY A 50 0.51 15.02 -3.37
C GLY A 50 -0.89 14.40 -3.49
N GLN A 51 -1.21 13.72 -4.59
CA GLN A 51 -2.45 12.95 -4.72
C GLN A 51 -2.16 11.47 -4.55
N ARG A 52 -2.03 11.04 -3.29
CA ARG A 52 -2.46 9.68 -2.96
C ARG A 52 -3.92 9.63 -3.39
N GLY A 53 -4.26 8.79 -4.39
CA GLY A 53 -5.60 8.76 -4.98
C GLY A 53 -6.69 8.74 -3.90
N PRO A 54 -7.90 9.27 -4.17
CA PRO A 54 -8.90 9.57 -3.15
C PRO A 54 -8.98 8.41 -2.17
N GLN A 55 -8.62 8.68 -0.92
CA GLN A 55 -8.59 7.67 0.12
C GLN A 55 -9.99 7.09 0.20
N LYS A 56 -10.15 5.85 -0.27
CA LYS A 56 -11.44 5.16 -0.32
C LYS A 56 -11.99 5.15 1.11
N ALA A 57 -12.96 6.02 1.36
CA ALA A 57 -13.73 6.05 2.59
C ALA A 57 -14.58 4.76 2.67
N PRO A 58 -14.88 4.26 3.88
CA PRO A 58 -14.74 4.94 5.17
C PRO A 58 -13.35 4.76 5.81
N VAL A 59 -12.75 5.88 6.20
CA VAL A 59 -11.51 5.89 6.99
C VAL A 59 -11.85 5.34 8.37
N LYS A 60 -11.09 4.34 8.85
CA LYS A 60 -11.21 3.85 10.23
C LYS A 60 -11.14 5.04 11.19
N GLU A 61 -12.17 5.23 12.01
CA GLU A 61 -12.18 6.30 13.00
C GLU A 61 -11.28 5.93 14.18
N ARG A 62 -10.35 6.82 14.54
CA ARG A 62 -9.49 6.62 15.72
C ARG A 62 -10.20 7.15 16.95
N ILE A 63 -10.77 6.24 17.73
CA ILE A 63 -11.38 6.55 19.03
C ILE A 63 -10.56 5.96 20.18
N GLY A 64 -10.64 6.58 21.36
CA GLY A 64 -10.10 6.03 22.59
C GLY A 64 -11.16 5.15 23.28
N LEU A 65 -11.04 3.83 23.16
CA LEU A 65 -11.92 2.85 23.80
C LEU A 65 -11.19 2.17 24.98
N ARG A 66 -11.88 2.00 26.11
CA ARG A 66 -11.42 1.16 27.22
C ARG A 66 -11.98 -0.25 27.04
N LEU A 67 -11.10 -1.24 27.12
CA LEU A 67 -11.41 -2.66 27.10
C LEU A 67 -10.86 -3.30 28.37
N ASP A 68 -11.45 -4.42 28.78
CA ASP A 68 -10.94 -5.21 29.91
C ASP A 68 -9.51 -5.69 29.64
N HIS A 69 -8.72 -5.79 30.71
CA HIS A 69 -7.30 -6.16 30.62
C HIS A 69 -7.11 -7.51 29.93
N ASP A 70 -7.88 -8.52 30.34
CA ASP A 70 -7.79 -9.89 29.82
C ASP A 70 -8.11 -9.96 28.32
N VAL A 71 -9.02 -9.12 27.84
CA VAL A 71 -9.36 -9.01 26.41
C VAL A 71 -8.15 -8.47 25.65
N VAL A 72 -7.55 -7.38 26.12
CA VAL A 72 -6.39 -6.77 25.45
C VAL A 72 -5.21 -7.74 25.43
N GLU A 73 -4.92 -8.43 26.53
CA GLU A 73 -3.83 -9.40 26.60
C GLU A 73 -4.06 -10.60 25.69
N HIS A 74 -5.27 -11.14 25.63
CA HIS A 74 -5.62 -12.22 24.71
C HIS A 74 -5.30 -11.86 23.26
N PHE A 75 -5.73 -10.68 22.81
CA PHE A 75 -5.47 -10.24 21.45
C PHE A 75 -3.99 -9.88 21.25
N ARG A 76 -3.34 -9.20 22.19
CA ARG A 76 -1.92 -8.84 22.09
C ARG A 76 -1.03 -10.08 21.94
N ALA A 77 -1.36 -11.18 22.63
CA ALA A 77 -0.67 -12.47 22.50
C ALA A 77 -0.76 -13.08 21.08
N SER A 78 -1.77 -12.71 20.28
CA SER A 78 -1.89 -13.13 18.86
C SER A 78 -0.88 -12.45 17.92
N GLY A 79 -0.04 -11.54 18.43
CA GLY A 79 1.04 -10.90 17.69
C GLY A 79 0.59 -9.74 16.79
N PRO A 80 1.41 -9.39 15.77
CA PRO A 80 1.10 -8.29 14.86
C PRO A 80 -0.31 -8.37 14.27
N GLY A 81 -0.98 -7.22 14.17
CA GLY A 81 -2.34 -7.13 13.65
C GLY A 81 -3.46 -7.40 14.65
N TRP A 82 -3.16 -7.59 15.95
CA TRP A 82 -4.18 -7.86 16.97
C TRP A 82 -5.30 -6.80 17.05
N GLN A 83 -5.00 -5.53 16.82
CA GLN A 83 -6.01 -4.46 16.77
C GLN A 83 -6.97 -4.64 15.59
N SER A 84 -6.48 -5.07 14.43
CA SER A 84 -7.32 -5.40 13.28
C SER A 84 -8.23 -6.57 13.60
N ARG A 85 -7.73 -7.62 14.28
CA ARG A 85 -8.56 -8.76 14.70
C ARG A 85 -9.71 -8.35 15.62
N ILE A 86 -9.45 -7.47 16.59
CA ILE A 86 -10.52 -6.90 17.44
C ILE A 86 -11.56 -6.19 16.59
N ASN A 87 -11.12 -5.32 15.67
CA ASN A 87 -12.02 -4.60 14.79
C ASN A 87 -12.90 -5.53 13.94
N ASP A 88 -12.33 -6.61 13.41
CA ASP A 88 -13.05 -7.55 12.56
C ASP A 88 -14.13 -8.29 13.34
N ILE A 89 -13.86 -8.67 14.59
CA ILE A 89 -14.83 -9.29 15.49
C ILE A 89 -15.98 -8.32 15.81
N LEU A 90 -15.68 -7.04 16.09
CA LEU A 90 -16.72 -6.04 16.35
C LEU A 90 -17.59 -5.79 15.11
N ALA A 91 -16.98 -5.68 13.93
CA ALA A 91 -17.72 -5.52 12.67
C ALA A 91 -18.62 -6.73 12.36
N ASP A 92 -18.12 -7.92 12.62
CA ASP A 92 -18.84 -9.18 12.45
C ASP A 92 -19.98 -9.35 13.48
N HIS A 93 -19.77 -8.90 14.72
CA HIS A 93 -20.82 -8.84 15.74
C HIS A 93 -21.99 -7.93 15.32
N ILE A 94 -21.69 -6.74 14.79
CA ILE A 94 -22.69 -5.80 14.26
C ILE A 94 -23.48 -6.43 13.10
N LYS A 95 -22.81 -7.12 12.16
CA LYS A 95 -23.50 -7.77 11.04
C LYS A 95 -24.47 -8.87 11.48
N ARG A 96 -24.17 -9.56 12.58
CA ARG A 96 -25.03 -10.62 13.14
C ARG A 96 -26.19 -10.07 13.99
N HIS A 97 -26.07 -8.84 14.48
CA HIS A 97 -27.06 -8.20 15.37
C HIS A 97 -27.38 -6.79 14.86
N PRO A 98 -28.19 -6.68 13.78
CA PRO A 98 -28.61 -5.39 13.24
C PRO A 98 -29.58 -4.64 14.15
#